data_AF-E4Z0Q0-F1
#
_entry.id   AF-E4Z0Q0-F1
#
_cell.length_a   1.000
_cell.length_b   1.000
_cell.length_c   1.000
_cell.angle_alpha   90.00
_cell.angle_beta   90.00
_cell.angle_gamma   90.00
#
_symmetry.space_group_name_H-M   'P 1'
#
loop_
_entity.id
_entity.type
_entity.pdbx_description
1 polymer ?
#
loop_
_entity_poly.entity_id
_entity_poly.type
_entity_poly.pdbx_seq_one_letter_code
_entity_poly.pdbx_strand_id
1 'polypeptide(L)'
;MWDRLVISCPHFPMCYWDKFVKKKVLEKYGGQFERDTVSELLGLDTSVNLNISPKERQEAENTEKQNKGPLAFITDHDWRYGLWKTGVVLTDRTFLYLLGYTAFSFAGHFNRFFYAASLLDVAFDVKSLQTIMASVTHNGKQFMLTVGLLVCVIYLYTVVAFNFFRDYYNKGEDGEDDWKCQDMLSCFNFHLYAGLRAGGGIGDEMDPPGEDDFLARFAFDITFFFFIIVIILAIIQGLIIDAFGELRDQVEQVKDDMESKCFICTLGKDFFDQVPHGFDTHTMQEHNLANYLFFIMHLINKDKTEYTGQESYVWNLYQERCWDFFPVGDCFRKQNQEKGFE
;
A
#
# COMPACT_ATOMS: atom_id res chain seq x y z
N MET A 1 3.98 5.67 -17.57
CA MET A 1 3.37 5.63 -18.94
C MET A 1 2.05 6.38 -18.97
N TRP A 2 1.17 6.17 -17.97
CA TRP A 2 -0.12 6.86 -17.82
C TRP A 2 -0.01 8.40 -17.78
N ASP A 3 0.98 8.96 -17.07
CA ASP A 3 1.13 10.41 -16.92
C ASP A 3 1.57 11.15 -18.18
N ARG A 4 2.03 10.43 -19.22
CA ARG A 4 2.31 11.08 -20.51
C ARG A 4 1.06 11.67 -21.15
N LEU A 5 -0.12 11.13 -20.84
CA LEU A 5 -1.40 11.58 -21.37
C LEU A 5 -1.78 12.99 -20.90
N VAL A 6 -1.32 13.42 -19.72
CA VAL A 6 -1.78 14.66 -19.07
C VAL A 6 -0.87 15.86 -19.32
N ILE A 7 0.41 15.63 -19.64
CA ILE A 7 1.43 16.69 -19.75
C ILE A 7 1.07 17.72 -20.83
N SER A 8 0.56 17.25 -21.97
CA SER A 8 0.14 18.10 -23.09
C SER A 8 -1.23 18.76 -22.89
N CYS A 9 -1.99 18.41 -21.85
CA CYS A 9 -3.35 18.94 -21.66
C CYS A 9 -3.29 20.42 -21.20
N PRO A 10 -4.11 21.32 -21.75
CA PRO A 10 -4.15 22.72 -21.33
C PRO A 10 -4.61 22.89 -19.88
N HIS A 11 -5.47 21.99 -19.37
CA HIS A 11 -5.97 22.03 -17.99
C HIS A 11 -4.95 21.55 -16.94
N PHE A 12 -3.78 21.03 -17.35
CA PHE A 12 -2.73 20.69 -16.39
C PHE A 12 -1.97 21.96 -15.95
N PRO A 13 -1.81 22.27 -14.64
CA PRO A 13 -2.10 21.46 -13.45
C PRO A 13 -3.26 22.02 -12.57
N MET A 14 -4.52 21.92 -13.00
CA MET A 14 -5.68 22.55 -12.33
C MET A 14 -5.83 22.23 -10.84
N CYS A 15 -5.57 20.99 -10.42
CA CYS A 15 -5.73 20.56 -9.02
C CYS A 15 -4.50 20.84 -8.15
N TYR A 16 -3.41 21.38 -8.72
CA TYR A 16 -2.20 21.72 -7.99
C TYR A 16 -2.15 23.21 -7.65
N TRP A 17 -1.43 23.55 -6.58
CA TRP A 17 -1.31 24.94 -6.12
C TRP A 17 -0.60 25.83 -7.15
N ASP A 18 0.56 25.39 -7.66
CA ASP A 18 1.33 26.17 -8.63
C ASP A 18 0.85 25.93 -10.06
N LYS A 19 0.14 26.90 -10.62
CA LYS A 19 -0.36 26.87 -12.01
C LYS A 19 0.70 27.22 -13.05
N PHE A 20 1.89 27.67 -12.64
CA PHE A 20 2.93 28.17 -13.54
C PHE A 20 4.04 27.13 -13.83
N VAL A 21 3.84 25.87 -13.47
CA VAL A 21 4.84 24.80 -13.63
C VAL A 21 5.34 24.67 -15.07
N LYS A 22 4.45 24.75 -16.07
CA LYS A 22 4.83 24.66 -17.50
C LYS A 22 5.82 25.75 -17.91
N LYS A 23 5.62 26.98 -17.39
CA LYS A 23 6.52 28.12 -17.65
C LYS A 23 7.88 27.90 -16.99
N LYS A 24 7.90 27.44 -15.73
CA LYS A 24 9.14 27.12 -15.00
C LYS A 24 9.97 26.03 -15.69
N VAL A 25 9.31 25.00 -16.24
CA VAL A 25 9.98 23.93 -17.00
C VAL A 25 10.62 24.49 -18.28
N LEU A 26 9.89 25.33 -19.03
CA LEU A 26 10.42 25.96 -20.24
C LEU A 26 11.62 26.88 -19.93
N GLU A 27 11.58 27.60 -18.82
CA GLU A 27 12.66 28.50 -18.39
C GLU A 27 13.92 27.73 -17.97
N LYS A 28 13.75 26.61 -17.24
CA LYS A 28 14.86 25.78 -16.76
C LYS A 28 15.52 24.93 -17.85
N TYR A 29 14.72 24.32 -18.72
CA TYR A 29 15.22 23.36 -19.72
C TYR A 29 15.33 23.93 -21.14
N GLY A 30 14.68 25.06 -21.43
CA GLY A 30 14.74 25.70 -22.75
C GLY A 30 16.09 26.35 -23.09
N GLY A 31 17.07 26.34 -22.17
CA GLY A 31 18.46 26.67 -22.47
C GLY A 31 19.32 25.44 -22.81
N GLN A 32 18.87 24.23 -22.47
CA GLN A 32 19.59 22.97 -22.72
C GLN A 32 19.03 22.20 -23.93
N PHE A 33 17.73 22.33 -24.17
CA PHE A 33 17.01 21.69 -25.26
C PHE A 33 16.35 22.73 -26.15
N GLU A 34 16.00 22.35 -27.39
CA GLU A 34 15.28 23.21 -28.32
C GLU A 34 13.92 23.61 -27.73
N ARG A 35 13.70 24.92 -27.60
CA ARG A 35 12.54 25.47 -26.90
C ARG A 35 11.22 25.03 -27.53
N ASP A 36 11.20 24.89 -28.86
CA ASP A 36 10.01 24.53 -29.62
C ASP A 36 9.57 23.08 -29.32
N THR A 37 10.53 22.15 -29.22
CA THR A 37 10.27 20.76 -28.82
C THR A 37 9.71 20.67 -27.40
N VAL A 38 10.25 21.47 -26.48
CA VAL A 38 9.76 21.50 -25.08
C VAL A 38 8.37 22.12 -24.99
N SER A 39 8.07 23.18 -25.76
CA SER A 39 6.73 23.75 -25.80
C SER A 39 5.70 22.81 -26.41
N GLU A 40 6.06 22.10 -27.48
CA GLU A 40 5.18 21.11 -28.13
C GLU A 40 4.84 19.97 -27.17
N LEU A 41 5.85 19.43 -26.45
CA LEU A 41 5.64 18.39 -25.45
C LEU A 41 4.70 18.82 -24.31
N LEU A 42 4.80 20.08 -23.89
CA LEU A 42 3.95 20.66 -22.84
C LEU A 42 2.55 21.07 -23.33
N GLY A 43 2.28 20.95 -24.64
CA GLY A 43 1.04 21.41 -25.26
C GLY A 43 0.83 22.92 -25.09
N LEU A 44 1.92 23.69 -25.09
CA LEU A 44 1.88 25.14 -25.10
C LEU A 44 1.82 25.60 -26.57
N ASP A 45 0.71 26.14 -27.03
CA ASP A 45 0.63 26.73 -28.36
C ASP A 45 1.61 27.90 -28.48
N THR A 46 2.65 27.72 -29.32
CA THR A 46 3.76 28.64 -29.54
C THR A 46 3.31 30.02 -30.04
N SER A 47 2.08 30.14 -30.54
CA SER A 47 1.53 31.38 -31.13
C SER A 47 0.71 32.26 -30.16
N VAL A 48 0.26 31.75 -29.00
CA VAL A 48 -0.76 32.46 -28.20
C VAL A 48 -0.21 33.12 -26.93
N ASN A 49 0.91 32.65 -26.35
CA ASN A 49 1.33 33.09 -25.01
C ASN A 49 2.58 33.98 -24.92
N LEU A 50 3.20 34.37 -26.06
CA LEU A 50 4.39 35.22 -26.04
C LEU A 50 4.11 36.71 -26.38
N ASN A 51 2.95 37.05 -26.97
CA ASN A 51 2.69 38.40 -27.48
C ASN A 51 1.38 39.07 -27.02
N ILE A 52 0.62 38.49 -26.08
CA ILE A 52 -0.69 39.03 -25.68
C ILE A 52 -0.61 39.63 -24.27
N SER A 53 -0.99 40.90 -24.14
CA SER A 53 -1.10 41.60 -22.86
C SER A 53 -2.16 40.93 -21.97
N PRO A 54 -1.99 40.85 -20.64
CA PRO A 54 -2.99 40.26 -19.73
C PRO A 54 -4.39 40.90 -19.86
N LYS A 55 -4.49 42.14 -20.35
CA LYS A 55 -5.78 42.80 -20.67
C LYS A 55 -6.50 42.19 -21.89
N GLU A 56 -5.78 41.87 -22.95
CA GLU A 56 -6.34 41.33 -24.20
C GLU A 56 -6.84 39.89 -24.02
N ARG A 57 -6.20 39.12 -23.11
CA ARG A 57 -6.65 37.78 -22.70
C ARG A 57 -7.97 37.82 -21.93
N GLN A 58 -8.16 38.85 -21.11
CA GLN A 58 -9.37 39.05 -20.30
C GLN A 58 -10.57 39.48 -21.16
N GLU A 59 -10.34 40.27 -22.21
CA GLU A 59 -11.36 40.66 -23.18
C GLU A 59 -11.77 39.48 -24.09
N ALA A 60 -10.84 38.64 -24.51
CA ALA A 60 -11.12 37.42 -25.27
C ALA A 60 -11.93 36.39 -24.45
N GLU A 61 -11.53 36.11 -23.20
CA GLU A 61 -12.24 35.17 -22.31
C GLU A 61 -13.65 35.64 -21.93
N ASN A 62 -13.86 36.96 -21.75
CA ASN A 62 -15.17 37.51 -21.44
C ASN A 62 -16.12 37.45 -22.64
N THR A 63 -15.60 37.62 -23.86
CA THR A 63 -16.38 37.52 -25.10
C THR A 63 -16.79 36.05 -25.39
N GLU A 64 -15.93 35.09 -25.02
CA GLU A 64 -16.20 33.66 -25.19
C GLU A 64 -17.21 33.11 -24.17
N LYS A 65 -17.17 33.59 -22.92
CA LYS A 65 -18.12 33.20 -21.86
C LYS A 65 -19.54 33.68 -22.12
N GLN A 66 -19.72 34.77 -22.88
CA GLN A 66 -21.04 35.35 -23.17
C GLN A 66 -21.83 34.54 -24.22
N ASN A 67 -21.17 33.68 -25.01
CA ASN A 67 -21.76 32.94 -26.13
C ASN A 67 -21.93 31.41 -25.93
N LYS A 68 -21.56 30.85 -24.77
CA LYS A 68 -21.64 29.40 -24.54
C LYS A 68 -22.99 29.02 -23.89
N GLY A 69 -23.90 28.45 -24.68
CA GLY A 69 -25.11 27.79 -24.17
C GLY A 69 -24.78 26.55 -23.31
N PRO A 70 -25.75 25.98 -22.56
CA PRO A 70 -25.48 24.89 -21.61
C PRO A 70 -24.88 23.62 -22.26
N LEU A 71 -25.10 23.41 -23.56
CA LEU A 71 -24.58 22.28 -24.32
C LEU A 71 -23.15 22.50 -24.86
N ALA A 72 -22.69 23.74 -24.96
CA ALA A 72 -21.31 24.07 -25.37
C ALA A 72 -20.27 23.69 -24.28
N PHE A 73 -20.72 23.55 -23.04
CA PHE A 73 -19.90 23.07 -21.92
C PHE A 73 -19.44 21.62 -22.10
N ILE A 74 -20.22 20.77 -22.78
CA ILE A 74 -19.88 19.36 -23.01
C ILE A 74 -18.76 19.23 -24.05
N THR A 75 -18.73 20.13 -25.03
CA THR A 75 -17.70 20.16 -26.09
C THR A 75 -16.41 20.86 -25.66
N ASP A 76 -16.44 21.72 -24.65
CA ASP A 76 -15.28 22.46 -24.09
C ASP A 76 -14.51 21.61 -23.05
N HIS A 77 -15.02 20.42 -22.71
CA HIS A 77 -14.42 19.56 -21.70
C HIS A 77 -13.21 18.79 -22.23
N ASP A 78 -12.08 18.92 -21.53
CA ASP A 78 -10.80 18.33 -21.89
C ASP A 78 -10.80 16.81 -21.59
N TRP A 79 -11.36 16.02 -22.52
CA TRP A 79 -11.60 14.59 -22.35
C TRP A 79 -10.34 13.77 -22.02
N ARG A 80 -9.15 14.22 -22.47
CA ARG A 80 -7.86 13.61 -22.14
C ARG A 80 -7.53 13.73 -20.66
N TYR A 81 -7.76 14.92 -20.09
CA TYR A 81 -7.58 15.16 -18.66
C TYR A 81 -8.62 14.38 -17.84
N GLY A 82 -9.87 14.32 -18.31
CA GLY A 82 -10.93 13.50 -17.72
C GLY A 82 -10.55 12.02 -17.67
N LEU A 83 -10.10 11.45 -18.79
CA LEU A 83 -9.66 10.05 -18.87
C LEU A 83 -8.48 9.76 -17.95
N TRP A 84 -7.47 10.62 -17.92
CA TRP A 84 -6.33 10.46 -17.02
C TRP A 84 -6.78 10.47 -15.55
N LYS A 85 -7.62 11.45 -15.17
CA LYS A 85 -8.16 11.58 -13.81
C LYS A 85 -8.98 10.35 -13.40
N THR A 86 -9.87 9.87 -14.27
CA THR A 86 -10.66 8.66 -14.02
C THR A 86 -9.75 7.43 -13.86
N GLY A 87 -8.69 7.32 -14.67
CA GLY A 87 -7.71 6.24 -14.49
C GLY A 87 -6.99 6.30 -13.14
N VAL A 88 -6.58 7.49 -12.69
CA VAL A 88 -5.98 7.66 -11.35
C VAL A 88 -6.96 7.25 -10.25
N VAL A 89 -8.23 7.68 -10.34
CA VAL A 89 -9.28 7.29 -9.39
C VAL A 89 -9.51 5.77 -9.40
N LEU A 90 -9.51 5.13 -10.57
CA LEU A 90 -9.66 3.68 -10.69
C LEU A 90 -8.46 2.88 -10.21
N THR A 91 -7.28 3.49 -10.05
CA THR A 91 -6.12 2.83 -9.44
C THR A 91 -6.10 2.93 -7.91
N ASP A 92 -6.93 3.79 -7.33
CA ASP A 92 -7.01 3.94 -5.88
C ASP A 92 -7.68 2.72 -5.23
N ARG A 93 -7.00 2.12 -4.25
CA ARG A 93 -7.47 0.88 -3.60
C ARG A 93 -8.77 1.09 -2.84
N THR A 94 -8.92 2.23 -2.17
CA THR A 94 -10.13 2.57 -1.41
C THR A 94 -11.31 2.77 -2.35
N PHE A 95 -11.10 3.45 -3.47
CA PHE A 95 -12.13 3.59 -4.50
C PHE A 95 -12.55 2.25 -5.10
N LEU A 96 -11.60 1.39 -5.46
CA LEU A 96 -11.89 0.05 -5.97
C LEU A 96 -12.67 -0.81 -4.97
N TYR A 97 -12.33 -0.70 -3.68
CA TYR A 97 -13.06 -1.35 -2.60
C TYR A 97 -14.53 -0.89 -2.54
N LEU A 98 -14.77 0.43 -2.51
CA LEU A 98 -16.11 1.02 -2.49
C LEU A 98 -16.93 0.70 -3.75
N LEU A 99 -16.27 0.67 -4.91
CA LEU A 99 -16.87 0.26 -6.18
C LEU A 99 -17.31 -1.21 -6.12
N GLY A 100 -16.46 -2.10 -5.62
CA GLY A 100 -16.79 -3.51 -5.41
C GLY A 100 -17.94 -3.71 -4.43
N TYR A 101 -17.96 -2.96 -3.32
CA TYR A 101 -19.04 -2.96 -2.35
C TYR A 101 -20.38 -2.52 -2.96
N THR A 102 -20.36 -1.48 -3.79
CA THR A 102 -21.54 -1.00 -4.53
C THR A 102 -22.01 -2.05 -5.54
N ALA A 103 -21.08 -2.71 -6.23
CA ALA A 103 -21.40 -3.79 -7.18
C ALA A 103 -22.03 -5.00 -6.47
N PHE A 104 -21.53 -5.39 -5.29
CA PHE A 104 -22.13 -6.45 -4.47
C PHE A 104 -23.52 -6.07 -3.97
N SER A 105 -23.75 -4.81 -3.62
CA SER A 105 -25.09 -4.33 -3.24
C SER A 105 -26.07 -4.42 -4.41
N PHE A 106 -25.65 -4.05 -5.62
CA PHE A 106 -26.47 -4.21 -6.83
C PHE A 106 -26.71 -5.70 -7.18
N ALA A 107 -25.67 -6.54 -7.06
CA ALA A 107 -25.77 -7.98 -7.24
C ALA A 107 -26.72 -8.64 -6.21
N GLY A 108 -26.81 -8.05 -5.00
CA GLY A 108 -27.74 -8.40 -3.94
C GLY A 108 -29.20 -8.39 -4.37
N HIS A 109 -29.56 -7.56 -5.35
CA HIS A 109 -30.91 -7.54 -5.92
C HIS A 109 -31.24 -8.84 -6.69
N PHE A 110 -30.24 -9.44 -7.36
CA PHE A 110 -30.42 -10.70 -8.06
C PHE A 110 -30.34 -11.91 -7.12
N ASN A 111 -29.41 -11.88 -6.16
CA ASN A 111 -29.27 -12.95 -5.17
C ASN A 111 -28.95 -12.38 -3.77
N ARG A 112 -29.79 -12.73 -2.80
CA ARG A 112 -29.71 -12.27 -1.41
C ARG A 112 -28.40 -12.64 -0.71
N PHE A 113 -27.67 -13.64 -1.20
CA PHE A 113 -26.36 -14.04 -0.68
C PHE A 113 -25.34 -12.88 -0.70
N PHE A 114 -25.37 -12.01 -1.71
CA PHE A 114 -24.40 -10.91 -1.80
C PHE A 114 -24.55 -9.88 -0.68
N TYR A 115 -25.74 -9.73 -0.08
CA TYR A 115 -25.91 -8.90 1.12
C TYR A 115 -25.18 -9.47 2.34
N ALA A 116 -25.03 -10.80 2.43
CA ALA A 116 -24.24 -11.42 3.49
C ALA A 116 -22.74 -11.16 3.28
N ALA A 117 -22.27 -11.15 2.03
CA ALA A 117 -20.88 -10.83 1.71
C ALA A 117 -20.54 -9.36 2.06
N SER A 118 -21.49 -8.44 1.90
CA SER A 118 -21.33 -7.04 2.34
C SER A 118 -21.07 -6.89 3.84
N LEU A 119 -21.44 -7.87 4.69
CA LEU A 119 -21.16 -7.85 6.12
C LEU A 119 -19.65 -7.95 6.43
N LEU A 120 -18.85 -8.50 5.51
CA LEU A 120 -17.39 -8.59 5.68
C LEU A 120 -16.72 -7.22 5.75
N ASP A 121 -17.40 -6.16 5.34
CA ASP A 121 -16.95 -4.77 5.43
C ASP A 121 -16.58 -4.36 6.87
N VAL A 122 -17.29 -4.89 7.87
CA VAL A 122 -16.99 -4.65 9.30
C VAL A 122 -15.54 -5.02 9.65
N ALA A 123 -14.97 -6.04 8.99
CA ALA A 123 -13.58 -6.45 9.22
C ALA A 123 -12.56 -5.41 8.71
N PHE A 124 -12.94 -4.60 7.72
CA PHE A 124 -12.10 -3.56 7.15
C PHE A 124 -12.32 -2.19 7.81
N ASP A 125 -13.45 -1.93 8.45
CA ASP A 125 -13.70 -0.64 9.13
C ASP A 125 -13.07 -0.57 10.53
N VAL A 126 -12.94 -1.69 11.23
CA VAL A 126 -12.43 -1.70 12.61
C VAL A 126 -10.91 -1.82 12.61
N LYS A 127 -10.22 -0.80 13.15
CA LYS A 127 -8.75 -0.73 13.20
C LYS A 127 -8.08 -1.98 13.80
N SER A 128 -8.65 -2.59 14.84
CA SER A 128 -8.09 -3.82 15.44
C SER A 128 -8.20 -5.03 14.50
N LEU A 129 -9.27 -5.14 13.71
CA LEU A 129 -9.46 -6.19 12.72
C LEU A 129 -8.57 -5.98 11.49
N GLN A 130 -8.32 -4.73 11.10
CA GLN A 130 -7.34 -4.41 10.07
C GLN A 130 -5.95 -4.94 10.42
N THR A 131 -5.51 -4.82 11.68
CA THR A 131 -4.23 -5.38 12.13
C THR A 131 -4.19 -6.90 12.01
N ILE A 132 -5.30 -7.60 12.30
CA ILE A 132 -5.41 -9.04 12.12
C ILE A 132 -5.29 -9.41 10.64
N MET A 133 -6.00 -8.72 9.75
CA MET A 133 -5.91 -8.96 8.30
C MET A 133 -4.50 -8.63 7.77
N ALA A 134 -3.88 -7.57 8.28
CA ALA A 134 -2.51 -7.18 7.95
C ALA A 134 -1.51 -8.27 8.34
N SER A 135 -1.66 -8.91 9.51
CA SER A 135 -0.75 -9.98 9.95
C SER A 135 -0.69 -11.15 8.94
N VAL A 136 -1.85 -11.56 8.42
CA VAL A 136 -1.93 -12.66 7.44
C VAL A 136 -1.38 -12.24 6.08
N THR A 137 -1.54 -10.96 5.71
CA THR A 137 -1.12 -10.44 4.40
C THR A 137 0.32 -9.91 4.36
N HIS A 138 0.92 -9.58 5.51
CA HIS A 138 2.27 -9.04 5.64
C HIS A 138 3.31 -9.96 5.00
N ASN A 139 3.23 -11.26 5.32
CA ASN A 139 4.12 -12.29 4.79
C ASN A 139 3.45 -13.13 3.68
N GLY A 140 2.52 -12.53 2.92
CA GLY A 140 1.69 -13.24 1.95
C GLY A 140 2.47 -14.00 0.86
N LYS A 141 3.63 -13.47 0.42
CA LYS A 141 4.49 -14.18 -0.54
C LYS A 141 5.05 -15.48 0.04
N GLN A 142 5.56 -15.44 1.27
CA GLN A 142 6.10 -16.62 1.95
C GLN A 142 4.99 -17.63 2.28
N PHE A 143 3.83 -17.14 2.72
CA PHE A 143 2.65 -17.95 2.94
C PHE A 143 2.24 -18.71 1.67
N MET A 144 2.09 -18.02 0.54
CA MET A 144 1.72 -18.65 -0.74
C MET A 144 2.76 -19.67 -1.22
N LEU A 145 4.05 -19.40 -1.03
CA LEU A 145 5.12 -20.36 -1.35
C LEU A 145 5.04 -21.61 -0.47
N THR A 146 4.72 -21.45 0.82
CA THR A 146 4.59 -22.56 1.78
C THR A 146 3.37 -23.43 1.46
N VAL A 147 2.23 -22.81 1.12
CA VAL A 147 1.04 -23.53 0.63
C VAL A 147 1.34 -24.25 -0.70
N GLY A 148 2.12 -23.64 -1.59
CA GLY A 148 2.58 -24.29 -2.82
C GLY A 148 3.42 -25.53 -2.53
N LEU A 149 4.37 -25.45 -1.58
CA LEU A 149 5.17 -26.59 -1.14
C LEU A 149 4.28 -27.69 -0.55
N LEU A 150 3.31 -27.34 0.29
CA LEU A 150 2.33 -28.29 0.85
C LEU A 150 1.62 -29.09 -0.25
N VAL A 151 1.09 -28.37 -1.25
CA VAL A 151 0.41 -28.98 -2.41
C VAL A 151 1.35 -29.93 -3.18
N CYS A 152 2.61 -29.53 -3.41
CA CYS A 152 3.60 -30.37 -4.08
C CYS A 152 3.92 -31.64 -3.28
N VAL A 153 4.13 -31.54 -1.97
CA VAL A 153 4.44 -32.71 -1.13
C VAL A 153 3.25 -33.67 -1.08
N ILE A 154 2.02 -33.16 -0.94
CA ILE A 154 0.81 -33.99 -0.98
C ILE A 154 0.68 -34.70 -2.32
N TYR A 155 0.94 -34.01 -3.43
CA TYR A 155 0.90 -34.63 -4.75
C TYR A 155 1.90 -35.79 -4.89
N LEU A 156 3.11 -35.66 -4.36
CA LEU A 156 4.09 -36.74 -4.33
C LEU A 156 3.57 -37.95 -3.53
N TYR A 157 3.00 -37.73 -2.34
CA TYR A 157 2.37 -38.80 -1.56
C TYR A 157 1.19 -39.43 -2.30
N THR A 158 0.38 -38.65 -3.01
CA THR A 158 -0.71 -39.17 -3.84
C THR A 158 -0.21 -40.06 -4.96
N VAL A 159 0.87 -39.69 -5.67
CA VAL A 159 1.43 -40.53 -6.75
C VAL A 159 1.91 -41.87 -6.19
N VAL A 160 2.57 -41.86 -5.03
CA VAL A 160 3.03 -43.09 -4.36
C VAL A 160 1.82 -43.94 -3.94
N ALA A 161 0.82 -43.34 -3.28
CA ALA A 161 -0.40 -44.01 -2.88
C ALA A 161 -1.17 -44.63 -4.06
N PHE A 162 -1.29 -43.89 -5.16
CA PHE A 162 -2.03 -44.33 -6.34
C PHE A 162 -1.37 -45.50 -7.07
N ASN A 163 -0.04 -45.57 -7.08
CA ASN A 163 0.68 -46.66 -7.77
C ASN A 163 0.86 -47.90 -6.90
N PHE A 164 1.08 -47.74 -5.59
CA PHE A 164 1.45 -48.86 -4.70
C PHE A 164 0.35 -49.25 -3.72
N PHE A 165 -0.48 -48.31 -3.27
CA PHE A 165 -1.44 -48.53 -2.18
C PHE A 165 -2.90 -48.38 -2.62
N ARG A 166 -3.19 -48.44 -3.92
CA ARG A 166 -4.51 -48.20 -4.50
C ARG A 166 -5.62 -49.04 -3.86
N ASP A 167 -5.32 -50.30 -3.54
CA ASP A 167 -6.30 -51.26 -3.04
C ASP A 167 -6.75 -50.98 -1.59
N TYR A 168 -5.99 -50.17 -0.83
CA TYR A 168 -6.30 -49.80 0.56
C TYR A 168 -7.26 -48.60 0.69
N TYR A 169 -7.67 -48.00 -0.43
CA TYR A 169 -8.58 -46.85 -0.47
C TYR A 169 -10.04 -47.23 -0.73
N ASN A 170 -10.40 -48.49 -0.43
CA ASN A 170 -11.73 -49.06 -0.64
C ASN A 170 -12.51 -49.17 0.66
N LYS A 171 -12.89 -48.03 1.22
CA LYS A 171 -13.83 -48.00 2.35
C LYS A 171 -15.26 -48.22 1.86
N GLY A 172 -15.65 -49.48 1.66
CA GLY A 172 -17.05 -49.84 1.46
C GLY A 172 -17.74 -50.13 2.81
N GLU A 173 -18.82 -49.40 3.12
CA GLU A 173 -19.82 -49.86 4.11
C GLU A 173 -20.86 -50.72 3.38
N ASP A 174 -21.21 -51.87 3.95
CA ASP A 174 -22.34 -52.71 3.52
C ASP A 174 -22.32 -53.24 2.07
N GLY A 175 -21.13 -53.56 1.53
CA GLY A 175 -20.99 -54.30 0.28
C GLY A 175 -21.09 -53.47 -1.00
N GLU A 176 -21.10 -52.13 -0.89
CA GLU A 176 -20.82 -51.24 -2.02
C GLU A 176 -19.37 -50.75 -1.95
N ASP A 177 -18.56 -51.10 -2.96
CA ASP A 177 -17.16 -50.65 -3.02
C ASP A 177 -17.08 -49.15 -3.36
N ASP A 178 -16.73 -48.31 -2.38
CA ASP A 178 -16.51 -46.87 -2.58
C ASP A 178 -15.02 -46.58 -2.78
N TRP A 179 -14.58 -46.73 -4.04
CA TRP A 179 -13.20 -46.53 -4.45
C TRP A 179 -12.82 -45.03 -4.44
N LYS A 180 -12.09 -44.57 -3.43
CA LYS A 180 -11.67 -43.15 -3.34
C LYS A 180 -10.57 -42.77 -4.33
N CYS A 181 -9.75 -43.74 -4.74
CA CYS A 181 -8.60 -43.57 -5.63
C CYS A 181 -8.78 -44.28 -6.99
N GLN A 182 -9.92 -44.06 -7.69
CA GLN A 182 -10.09 -44.54 -9.07
C GLN A 182 -9.25 -43.73 -10.07
N ASP A 183 -9.40 -42.41 -10.03
CA ASP A 183 -8.67 -41.46 -10.86
C ASP A 183 -7.61 -40.72 -10.04
N MET A 184 -6.51 -40.32 -10.69
CA MET A 184 -5.44 -39.57 -10.04
C MET A 184 -5.95 -38.27 -9.39
N LEU A 185 -6.88 -37.57 -10.05
CA LEU A 185 -7.47 -36.34 -9.52
C LEU A 185 -8.38 -36.59 -8.30
N SER A 186 -9.17 -37.67 -8.32
CA SER A 186 -9.99 -38.07 -7.17
C SER A 186 -9.11 -38.41 -5.97
N CYS A 187 -8.05 -39.19 -6.19
CA CYS A 187 -7.10 -39.57 -5.15
C CYS A 187 -6.38 -38.34 -4.59
N PHE A 188 -5.97 -37.39 -5.44
CA PHE A 188 -5.34 -36.14 -5.01
C PHE A 188 -6.28 -35.26 -4.18
N ASN A 189 -7.52 -35.07 -4.64
CA ASN A 189 -8.54 -34.34 -3.89
C ASN A 189 -8.84 -35.00 -2.54
N PHE A 190 -8.86 -36.34 -2.49
CA PHE A 190 -9.02 -37.09 -1.23
C PHE A 190 -7.87 -36.81 -0.25
N HIS A 191 -6.62 -36.81 -0.72
CA HIS A 191 -5.47 -36.48 0.14
C HIS A 191 -5.47 -35.03 0.62
N LEU A 192 -5.87 -34.08 -0.24
CA LEU A 192 -6.00 -32.67 0.16
C LEU A 192 -7.12 -32.47 1.18
N TYR A 193 -8.27 -33.12 0.99
CA TYR A 193 -9.43 -32.91 1.84
C TYR A 193 -9.35 -33.71 3.15
N ALA A 194 -9.18 -35.02 3.05
CA ALA A 194 -9.19 -35.93 4.18
C ALA A 194 -7.81 -36.00 4.86
N GLY A 195 -6.74 -36.10 4.07
CA GLY A 195 -5.37 -36.22 4.60
C GLY A 195 -4.89 -35.01 5.41
N LEU A 196 -5.27 -33.79 5.04
CA LEU A 196 -4.93 -32.58 5.81
C LEU A 196 -5.84 -32.34 7.02
N ARG A 197 -7.08 -32.84 6.96
CA ARG A 197 -8.10 -32.58 7.98
C ARG A 197 -8.13 -33.65 9.07
N ALA A 198 -7.76 -34.87 8.73
CA ALA A 198 -7.59 -35.96 9.69
C ALA A 198 -6.42 -35.63 10.62
N GLY A 199 -6.68 -35.53 11.92
CA GLY A 199 -5.70 -35.11 12.92
C GLY A 199 -4.51 -36.06 13.06
N GLY A 200 -4.65 -37.34 12.70
CA GLY A 200 -3.59 -38.35 12.66
C GLY A 200 -2.95 -38.53 11.28
N GLY A 201 -3.34 -37.74 10.28
CA GLY A 201 -2.91 -37.90 8.89
C GLY A 201 -3.77 -38.89 8.10
N ILE A 202 -3.29 -39.28 6.91
CA ILE A 202 -4.07 -40.08 5.96
C ILE A 202 -4.33 -41.53 6.43
N GLY A 203 -3.57 -42.03 7.40
CA GLY A 203 -3.73 -43.37 7.96
C GLY A 203 -5.06 -43.60 8.68
N ASP A 204 -5.68 -42.55 9.23
CA ASP A 204 -7.01 -42.62 9.86
C ASP A 204 -8.12 -42.93 8.83
N GLU A 205 -7.88 -42.58 7.56
CA GLU A 205 -8.86 -42.64 6.50
C GLU A 205 -8.69 -43.82 5.53
N MET A 206 -7.71 -44.67 5.79
CA MET A 206 -7.45 -45.89 5.02
C MET A 206 -7.79 -47.13 5.84
N ASP A 207 -7.99 -48.25 5.14
CA ASP A 207 -8.16 -49.54 5.79
C ASP A 207 -6.86 -49.99 6.49
N PRO A 208 -6.96 -50.82 7.55
CA PRO A 208 -5.80 -51.30 8.29
C PRO A 208 -4.83 -52.07 7.37
N PRO A 209 -3.51 -51.96 7.60
CA PRO A 209 -2.51 -52.68 6.81
C PRO A 209 -2.71 -54.21 6.89
N GLY A 210 -2.59 -54.88 5.74
CA GLY A 210 -2.42 -56.34 5.69
C GLY A 210 -1.04 -56.79 6.15
N GLU A 211 -0.86 -58.10 6.39
CA GLU A 211 0.38 -58.68 6.93
C GLU A 211 1.60 -58.53 6.00
N ASP A 212 1.39 -58.52 4.67
CA ASP A 212 2.48 -58.55 3.69
C ASP A 212 3.17 -57.19 3.45
N ASP A 213 2.44 -56.07 3.53
CA ASP A 213 2.93 -54.71 3.23
C ASP A 213 2.95 -53.78 4.45
N PHE A 214 2.84 -54.34 5.66
CA PHE A 214 2.72 -53.59 6.91
C PHE A 214 3.82 -52.53 7.09
N LEU A 215 5.07 -52.89 6.81
CA LEU A 215 6.21 -51.98 7.03
C LEU A 215 6.18 -50.77 6.08
N ALA A 216 5.87 -50.99 4.80
CA ALA A 216 5.80 -49.92 3.80
C ALA A 216 4.61 -48.99 4.07
N ARG A 217 3.45 -49.57 4.45
CA ARG A 217 2.26 -48.81 4.86
C ARG A 217 2.50 -47.98 6.12
N PHE A 218 3.09 -48.59 7.15
CA PHE A 218 3.42 -47.91 8.40
C PHE A 218 4.40 -46.74 8.18
N ALA A 219 5.44 -46.96 7.38
CA ALA A 219 6.38 -45.90 7.03
C ALA A 219 5.70 -44.77 6.27
N PHE A 220 4.80 -45.08 5.31
CA PHE A 220 4.04 -44.09 4.56
C PHE A 220 3.15 -43.22 5.48
N ASP A 221 2.39 -43.83 6.40
CA ASP A 221 1.51 -43.09 7.31
C ASP A 221 2.28 -42.19 8.28
N ILE A 222 3.34 -42.72 8.90
CA ILE A 222 4.15 -41.96 9.85
C ILE A 222 4.89 -40.81 9.17
N THR A 223 5.45 -41.04 7.97
CA THR A 223 6.13 -39.98 7.22
C THR A 223 5.14 -38.92 6.74
N PHE A 224 3.96 -39.31 6.26
CA PHE A 224 2.90 -38.37 5.90
C PHE A 224 2.49 -37.50 7.10
N PHE A 225 2.20 -38.12 8.25
CA PHE A 225 1.83 -37.41 9.48
C PHE A 225 2.92 -36.43 9.93
N PHE A 226 4.18 -36.88 9.99
CA PHE A 226 5.29 -36.06 10.45
C PHE A 226 5.57 -34.87 9.52
N PHE A 227 5.66 -35.08 8.21
CA PHE A 227 6.00 -34.00 7.29
C PHE A 227 4.85 -33.03 7.07
N ILE A 228 3.64 -33.53 6.82
CA ILE A 228 2.50 -32.67 6.46
C ILE A 228 1.88 -32.03 7.71
N ILE A 229 1.50 -32.83 8.70
CA ILE A 229 0.72 -32.36 9.84
C ILE A 229 1.65 -31.70 10.88
N VAL A 230 2.72 -32.38 11.28
CA VAL A 230 3.60 -31.85 12.34
C VAL A 230 4.48 -30.71 11.86
N ILE A 231 5.12 -30.83 10.69
CA ILE A 231 6.05 -29.81 10.20
C ILE A 231 5.34 -28.71 9.41
N ILE A 232 4.69 -29.03 8.29
CA ILE A 232 4.23 -27.97 7.37
C ILE A 232 3.09 -27.13 7.97
N LEU A 233 2.10 -27.74 8.64
CA LEU A 233 1.04 -26.95 9.30
C LEU A 233 1.59 -26.09 10.44
N ALA A 234 2.57 -26.59 11.20
CA ALA A 234 3.23 -25.81 12.25
C ALA A 234 4.01 -24.61 11.68
N ILE A 235 4.66 -24.76 10.51
CA ILE A 235 5.31 -23.64 9.81
C ILE A 235 4.25 -22.60 9.40
N ILE A 236 3.12 -23.01 8.83
CA ILE A 236 2.05 -22.08 8.43
C ILE A 236 1.52 -21.29 9.64
N GLN A 237 1.26 -21.95 10.77
CA GLN A 237 0.86 -21.28 12.00
C GLN A 237 1.96 -20.38 12.56
N GLY A 238 3.22 -20.84 12.52
CA GLY A 238 4.39 -20.08 12.94
C GLY A 238 4.57 -18.77 12.16
N LEU A 239 4.36 -18.79 10.84
CA LEU A 239 4.42 -17.59 10.00
C LEU A 239 3.38 -16.53 10.40
N ILE A 240 2.19 -16.95 10.82
CA ILE A 240 1.14 -16.04 11.30
C ILE A 240 1.54 -15.42 12.63
N ILE A 241 2.06 -16.23 13.56
CA ILE A 241 2.52 -15.75 14.88
C ILE A 241 3.68 -14.76 14.73
N ASP A 242 4.63 -15.07 13.85
CA ASP A 242 5.78 -14.20 13.56
C ASP A 242 5.32 -12.84 13.01
N ALA A 243 4.37 -12.83 12.06
CA ALA A 243 3.82 -11.59 11.52
C ALA A 243 3.09 -10.74 12.59
N PHE A 244 2.39 -11.37 13.53
CA PHE A 244 1.80 -10.66 14.67
C PHE A 244 2.87 -10.07 15.60
N GLY A 245 3.96 -10.80 15.83
CA GLY A 245 5.12 -10.31 16.58
C GLY A 245 5.74 -9.08 15.92
N GLU A 246 6.04 -9.16 14.63
CA GLU A 246 6.67 -8.07 13.88
C GLU A 246 5.80 -6.80 13.85
N LEU A 247 4.50 -6.93 13.59
CA LEU A 247 3.59 -5.77 13.59
C LEU A 247 3.51 -5.10 14.97
N ARG A 248 3.63 -5.88 16.05
CA ARG A 248 3.68 -5.33 17.40
C ARG A 248 5.00 -4.59 17.65
N ASP A 249 6.11 -5.18 17.24
CA ASP A 249 7.44 -4.59 17.41
C ASP A 249 7.59 -3.29 16.63
N GLN A 250 7.02 -3.19 15.41
CA GLN A 250 6.98 -1.94 14.64
C GLN A 250 6.25 -0.81 15.39
N VAL A 251 5.12 -1.12 16.03
CA VAL A 251 4.35 -0.13 16.80
C VAL A 251 5.12 0.33 18.03
N GLU A 252 5.75 -0.60 18.75
CA GLU A 252 6.58 -0.26 19.91
C GLU A 252 7.80 0.57 19.49
N GLN A 253 8.47 0.19 18.40
CA GLN A 253 9.63 0.94 17.87
C GLN A 253 9.27 2.39 17.53
N VAL A 254 8.13 2.65 16.89
CA VAL A 254 7.70 4.02 16.56
C VAL A 254 7.46 4.83 17.84
N LYS A 255 6.87 4.20 18.86
CA LYS A 255 6.63 4.86 20.15
C LYS A 255 7.94 5.15 20.88
N ASP A 256 8.84 4.18 20.96
CA ASP A 256 10.15 4.34 21.58
C ASP A 256 10.99 5.41 20.86
N ASP A 257 10.90 5.50 19.54
CA ASP A 257 11.61 6.52 18.76
C ASP A 257 11.12 7.95 19.09
N MET A 258 9.81 8.11 19.29
CA MET A 258 9.21 9.39 19.70
C MET A 258 9.56 9.78 21.14
N GLU A 259 9.75 8.80 22.02
CA GLU A 259 10.08 9.04 23.43
C GLU A 259 11.59 9.20 23.69
N SER A 260 12.44 8.60 22.86
CA SER A 260 13.89 8.55 23.08
C SER A 260 14.68 9.67 22.41
N LYS A 261 14.17 10.29 21.33
CA LYS A 261 14.87 11.36 20.61
C LYS A 261 13.88 12.37 20.01
N CYS A 262 14.35 13.58 19.75
CA CYS A 262 13.55 14.58 19.05
C CYS A 262 13.46 14.25 17.56
N PHE A 263 12.26 14.24 16.98
CA PHE A 263 12.03 13.97 15.55
C PHE A 263 12.75 14.95 14.61
N ILE A 264 12.92 16.22 15.00
CA ILE A 264 13.47 17.26 14.14
C ILE A 264 15.01 17.29 14.20
N CYS A 265 15.58 17.38 15.41
CA CYS A 265 17.02 17.53 15.56
C CYS A 265 17.77 16.22 15.81
N THR A 266 17.06 15.10 16.00
CA THR A 266 17.63 13.76 16.25
C THR A 266 18.47 13.62 17.52
N LEU A 267 18.51 14.65 18.37
CA LEU A 267 19.18 14.61 19.66
C LEU A 267 18.36 13.75 20.65
N GLY A 268 19.06 12.90 21.39
CA GLY A 268 18.48 11.98 22.35
C GLY A 268 17.96 12.69 23.60
N LYS A 269 16.98 12.08 24.24
CA LYS A 269 16.38 12.53 25.51
C LYS A 269 17.42 12.71 26.62
N ASP A 270 18.42 11.84 26.67
CA ASP A 270 19.53 11.89 27.64
C ASP A 270 20.27 13.24 27.62
N PHE A 271 20.39 13.88 26.46
CA PHE A 271 20.98 15.21 26.35
C PHE A 271 20.09 16.27 27.02
N PHE A 272 18.78 16.21 26.78
CA PHE A 272 17.84 17.22 27.24
C PHE A 272 17.53 17.14 28.74
N ASP A 273 17.45 15.92 29.27
CA ASP A 273 17.08 15.63 30.66
C ASP A 273 18.20 15.89 31.68
N GLN A 274 19.31 16.51 31.26
CA GLN A 274 20.24 17.20 32.17
C GLN A 274 19.53 18.29 32.99
N VAL A 275 18.43 18.83 32.48
CA VAL A 275 17.53 19.77 33.15
C VAL A 275 16.20 19.05 33.38
N PRO A 276 15.53 19.22 34.55
CA PRO A 276 14.24 18.59 34.82
C PRO A 276 13.22 18.95 33.74
N HIS A 277 12.55 17.92 33.18
CA HIS A 277 11.58 18.05 32.08
C HIS A 277 12.12 18.76 30.83
N GLY A 278 13.43 18.65 30.58
CA GLY A 278 14.09 19.29 29.45
C GLY A 278 13.59 18.77 28.11
N PHE A 279 13.39 17.45 27.97
CA PHE A 279 12.92 16.87 26.72
C PHE A 279 11.48 17.26 26.36
N ASP A 280 10.57 17.25 27.33
CA ASP A 280 9.17 17.66 27.14
C ASP A 280 9.09 19.13 26.75
N THR A 281 9.89 19.98 27.41
CA THR A 281 9.96 21.42 27.07
C THR A 281 10.51 21.62 25.66
N HIS A 282 11.56 20.89 25.28
CA HIS A 282 12.14 20.95 23.95
C HIS A 282 11.14 20.57 22.85
N THR A 283 10.40 19.47 23.03
CA THR A 283 9.42 19.00 22.03
C THR A 283 8.16 19.87 21.97
N MET A 284 7.73 20.48 23.08
CA MET A 284 6.52 21.31 23.11
C MET A 284 6.76 22.78 22.74
N GLN A 285 7.90 23.37 23.11
CA GLN A 285 8.18 24.79 22.93
C GLN A 285 9.17 25.09 21.80
N GLU A 286 10.27 24.34 21.71
CA GLU A 286 11.33 24.59 20.70
C GLU A 286 11.00 23.90 19.37
N HIS A 287 10.88 22.57 19.38
CA HIS A 287 10.68 21.73 18.20
C HIS A 287 9.27 21.12 18.15
N ASN A 288 8.26 21.97 18.32
CA ASN A 288 6.88 21.55 18.15
C ASN A 288 6.56 21.29 16.67
N LEU A 289 6.17 20.06 16.34
CA LEU A 289 5.83 19.63 14.99
C LEU A 289 4.75 20.50 14.33
N ALA A 290 3.76 20.96 15.11
CA ALA A 290 2.67 21.78 14.59
C ALA A 290 3.14 23.20 14.21
N ASN A 291 4.11 23.77 14.93
CA ASN A 291 4.61 25.11 14.65
C ASN A 291 5.31 25.19 13.29
N TYR A 292 5.99 24.12 12.85
CA TYR A 292 6.57 24.06 11.50
C TYR A 292 5.48 24.15 10.41
N LEU A 293 4.36 23.45 10.59
CA LEU A 293 3.22 23.53 9.67
C LEU A 293 2.59 24.94 9.66
N PHE A 294 2.36 25.52 10.85
CA PHE A 294 1.81 26.86 10.97
C PHE A 294 2.74 27.93 10.40
N PHE A 295 4.06 27.76 10.52
CA PHE A 295 5.04 28.67 9.93
C PHE A 295 4.99 28.65 8.40
N ILE A 296 4.89 27.48 7.77
CA ILE A 296 4.71 27.40 6.31
C ILE A 296 3.38 28.04 5.89
N MET A 297 2.30 27.79 6.62
CA MET A 297 1.00 28.43 6.34
C MET A 297 1.07 29.96 6.49
N HIS A 298 1.82 30.47 7.46
CA HIS A 298 2.08 31.90 7.64
C HIS A 298 2.80 32.50 6.44
N LEU A 299 3.87 31.86 5.96
CA LEU A 299 4.62 32.33 4.78
C LEU A 299 3.76 32.35 3.51
N ILE A 300 2.88 31.36 3.33
CA ILE A 300 1.98 31.28 2.16
C ILE A 300 0.97 32.43 2.14
N ASN A 301 0.43 32.82 3.30
CA ASN A 301 -0.62 33.85 3.41
C ASN A 301 -0.07 35.28 3.53
N LYS A 302 1.23 35.43 3.76
CA LYS A 302 1.88 36.73 3.94
C LYS A 302 2.42 37.25 2.61
N ASP A 303 2.31 38.57 2.40
CA ASP A 303 2.80 39.21 1.18
C ASP A 303 4.33 39.19 1.11
N LYS A 304 4.86 38.89 -0.09
CA LYS A 304 6.31 38.72 -0.32
C LYS A 304 7.14 39.97 0.01
N THR A 305 6.53 41.16 -0.03
CA THR A 305 7.20 42.43 0.30
C THR A 305 7.34 42.65 1.80
N GLU A 306 6.58 41.92 2.62
CA GLU A 306 6.57 42.05 4.09
C GLU A 306 7.42 40.98 4.78
N TYR A 307 8.07 40.10 4.01
CA TYR A 307 8.93 39.08 4.56
C TYR A 307 10.10 39.72 5.31
N THR A 308 10.37 39.21 6.51
CA THR A 308 11.60 39.53 7.22
C THR A 308 12.81 38.88 6.52
N GLY A 309 14.03 39.27 6.89
CA GLY A 309 15.24 38.68 6.30
C GLY A 309 15.33 37.16 6.48
N GLN A 310 14.95 36.66 7.66
CA GLN A 310 14.93 35.23 7.96
C GLN A 310 13.81 34.50 7.21
N GLU A 311 12.61 35.07 7.15
CA GLU A 311 11.48 34.52 6.40
C GLU A 311 11.81 34.43 4.90
N SER A 312 12.42 35.47 4.34
CA SER A 312 12.86 35.50 2.93
C SER A 312 13.89 34.41 2.65
N TYR A 313 14.84 34.19 3.56
CA TYR A 313 15.83 33.11 3.45
C TYR A 313 15.17 31.74 3.39
N VAL A 314 14.28 31.43 4.35
CA VAL A 314 13.58 30.14 4.38
C VAL A 314 12.66 29.96 3.17
N TRP A 315 11.97 31.02 2.75
CA TRP A 315 11.11 30.98 1.57
C TRP A 315 11.89 30.68 0.29
N ASN A 316 13.09 31.25 0.12
CA ASN A 316 13.95 30.96 -1.02
C ASN A 316 14.37 29.48 -1.04
N LEU A 317 14.85 28.95 0.09
CA LEU A 317 15.21 27.53 0.21
C LEU A 317 14.00 26.60 -0.06
N TYR A 318 12.81 26.99 0.42
CA TYR A 318 11.58 26.25 0.16
C TYR A 318 11.24 26.18 -1.34
N GLN A 319 11.43 27.28 -2.09
CA GLN A 319 11.22 27.30 -3.54
C GLN A 319 12.27 26.47 -4.29
N GLU A 320 13.51 26.45 -3.80
CA GLU A 320 14.60 25.65 -4.35
C GLU A 320 14.48 24.16 -4.00
N ARG A 321 13.54 23.78 -3.12
CA ARG A 321 13.40 22.42 -2.56
C ARG A 321 14.66 21.97 -1.81
N CYS A 322 15.34 22.91 -1.16
CA CYS A 322 16.45 22.67 -0.25
C CYS A 322 15.95 22.69 1.20
N TRP A 323 16.36 21.70 2.00
CA TRP A 323 15.85 21.46 3.36
C TRP A 323 16.89 21.73 4.44
N ASP A 324 17.99 22.42 4.09
CA ASP A 324 19.15 22.63 4.97
C ASP A 324 18.86 23.58 6.15
N PHE A 325 17.70 24.25 6.16
CA PHE A 325 17.28 25.10 7.27
C PHE A 325 16.77 24.32 8.49
N PHE A 326 16.53 23.00 8.37
CA PHE A 326 16.17 22.18 9.53
C PHE A 326 17.40 21.93 10.43
N PRO A 327 17.25 22.03 11.76
CA PRO A 327 18.37 21.90 12.70
C PRO A 327 18.70 20.42 12.97
N VAL A 328 19.15 19.69 11.94
CA VAL A 328 19.50 18.27 12.06
C VAL A 328 20.83 18.10 12.80
N GLY A 329 20.83 17.37 13.91
CA GLY A 329 22.02 17.08 14.72
C GLY A 329 22.45 18.20 15.68
N ASP A 330 21.71 19.31 15.70
CA ASP A 330 21.98 20.46 16.55
C ASP A 330 20.68 21.10 17.08
N CYS A 331 20.79 21.88 18.15
CA CYS A 331 19.68 22.68 18.66
C CYS A 331 20.21 23.95 19.31
N PHE A 332 19.32 24.94 19.48
CA PHE A 332 19.69 26.25 20.03
C PHE A 332 20.45 26.12 21.36
N ARG A 333 20.00 25.24 22.26
CA ARG A 333 20.64 25.01 23.56
C ARG A 333 22.05 24.42 23.43
N LYS A 334 22.24 23.43 22.56
CA LYS A 334 23.54 22.78 22.32
C LYS A 334 24.55 23.80 21.76
N GLN A 335 24.13 24.59 20.78
CA GLN A 335 24.97 25.64 20.21
C GLN A 335 25.36 26.73 21.22
N ASN A 336 24.47 27.08 22.15
CA ASN A 336 24.78 28.07 23.19
C ASN A 336 25.72 27.53 24.27
N GLN A 337 25.57 26.27 24.66
CA GLN A 337 26.48 25.59 25.58
C GLN A 337 27.91 25.53 25.01
N GLU A 338 28.07 25.22 23.72
CA GLU A 338 29.37 25.22 23.05
C GLU A 338 30.03 26.60 23.01
N LYS A 339 29.22 27.67 22.98
CA LYS A 339 29.68 29.06 22.95
C LYS A 339 29.89 29.67 24.35
N GLY A 340 29.61 28.92 25.42
CA GLY A 340 29.80 29.37 26.81
C GLY A 340 28.81 30.43 27.28
N PHE A 341 27.63 30.52 26.66
CA PHE A 341 26.52 31.30 27.19
C PHE A 341 25.67 30.39 28.09
N GLU A 342 25.76 30.57 29.42
CA GLU A 342 24.93 29.87 30.41
C GLU A 342 23.45 30.27 30.33
#